data_AF-A0A8T4B286-F1
#
_entry.id   AF-A0A8T4B286-F1
#
_cell.length_a   1.000
_cell.length_b   1.000
_cell.length_c   1.000
_cell.angle_alpha   90.00
_cell.angle_beta   90.00
_cell.angle_gamma   90.00
#
_symmetry.space_group_name_H-M   'P 1'
#
loop_
_entity.id
_entity.type
_entity.pdbx_description
1 polymer ?
#
loop_
_entity_poly.entity_id
_entity_poly.type
_entity_poly.pdbx_seq_one_letter_code
_entity_poly.pdbx_strand_id
1 'polypeptide(L)'
;MHPVEVVHLEHDGKVLLVNEHGEGPQQPIQGRQENSNQLRLPTQEEVTAMNIEWKHLRETRVVFGTMVYRILKGYPKIDWPKNWAWKDEMIADNAVHPVA
;
A
#
# COMPACT_ATOMS: atom_id res chain seq x y z
N MET A 1 -5.62 0.78 -12.88
CA MET A 1 -5.81 -0.67 -12.64
C MET A 1 -4.86 -1.09 -11.53
N HIS A 2 -5.30 -1.87 -10.54
CA HIS A 2 -4.43 -2.30 -9.44
C HIS A 2 -3.45 -3.38 -9.92
N PRO A 3 -2.13 -3.27 -9.63
CA PRO A 3 -1.15 -4.28 -10.00
C PRO A 3 -1.40 -5.64 -9.34
N VAL A 4 -1.05 -6.74 -10.01
CA VAL A 4 -1.17 -8.10 -9.45
C VAL A 4 -0.03 -8.46 -8.50
N GLU A 5 1.08 -7.72 -8.53
CA GLU A 5 2.17 -7.83 -7.58
C GLU A 5 2.40 -6.47 -6.91
N VAL A 6 2.35 -6.44 -5.58
CA VAL A 6 2.45 -5.22 -4.78
C VAL A 6 3.27 -5.45 -3.51
N VAL A 7 3.77 -4.38 -2.93
CA VAL A 7 4.61 -4.39 -1.73
C VAL A 7 3.85 -3.79 -0.55
N HIS A 8 3.67 -4.57 0.52
CA HIS A 8 3.17 -4.09 1.80
C HIS A 8 4.36 -3.71 2.69
N LEU A 9 4.71 -2.43 2.69
CA LEU A 9 5.65 -1.87 3.67
C LEU A 9 4.90 -1.35 4.89
N GLU A 10 5.28 -1.86 6.05
CA GLU A 10 4.69 -1.47 7.33
C GLU A 10 5.79 -1.22 8.36
N HIS A 11 5.69 -0.11 9.09
CA HIS A 11 6.52 0.17 10.26
C HIS A 11 5.69 0.92 11.30
N ASP A 12 5.63 0.38 12.52
CA ASP A 12 4.91 0.93 13.67
C ASP A 12 3.44 1.27 13.40
N GLY A 13 2.75 0.36 12.69
CA GLY A 13 1.32 0.51 12.36
C GLY A 13 1.04 1.47 11.19
N LYS A 14 2.07 2.06 10.59
CA LYS A 14 1.96 2.88 9.39
C LYS A 14 2.26 2.07 8.13
N VAL A 15 1.48 2.31 7.07
CA VAL A 15 1.53 1.61 5.78
C VAL A 15 1.78 2.61 4.65
N LEU A 16 2.67 2.25 3.72
CA LEU A 16 2.88 3.05 2.51
C LEU A 16 1.73 2.82 1.53
N LEU A 17 1.02 3.90 1.19
CA LEU A 17 0.03 3.92 0.14
C LEU A 17 0.46 4.85 -0.99
N VAL A 18 0.01 4.54 -2.20
CA VAL A 18 0.18 5.35 -3.40
C VAL A 18 -1.16 5.55 -4.10
N ASN A 19 -1.24 6.57 -4.95
CA ASN A 19 -2.40 6.77 -5.81
C ASN A 19 -2.39 5.79 -7.01
N GLU A 20 -3.35 5.92 -7.92
CA GLU A 20 -3.42 5.06 -9.10
C GLU A 20 -2.19 5.15 -10.02
N HIS A 21 -1.48 6.29 -10.00
CA HIS A 21 -0.27 6.56 -10.78
C HIS A 21 1.02 6.12 -10.08
N GLY A 22 0.94 5.54 -8.88
CA GLY A 22 2.12 5.11 -8.13
C GLY A 22 2.79 6.23 -7.34
N GLU A 23 2.17 7.40 -7.24
CA GLU A 23 2.71 8.54 -6.52
C GLU A 23 2.30 8.47 -5.06
N GLY A 24 3.27 8.56 -4.15
CA GLY A 24 3.03 8.58 -2.72
C GLY A 24 4.23 9.18 -1.95
N PRO A 25 4.21 9.14 -0.62
CA PRO A 25 3.17 8.54 0.23
C PRO A 25 1.81 9.27 0.15
N GLN A 26 0.71 8.51 0.16
CA GLN A 26 -0.67 9.04 0.21
C GLN A 26 -1.33 8.80 1.56
N GLN A 27 -2.36 9.60 1.86
CA GLN A 27 -3.15 9.51 3.08
C GLN A 27 -4.61 9.13 2.74
N PRO A 28 -5.19 8.14 3.43
CA PRO A 28 -6.61 7.84 3.33
C PRO A 28 -7.46 8.94 3.98
N ILE A 29 -8.74 8.97 3.63
CA ILE A 29 -9.76 9.84 4.20
C ILE A 29 -10.77 8.96 4.93
N GLN A 30 -10.75 9.01 6.26
CA GLN A 30 -11.66 8.22 7.08
C GLN A 30 -13.13 8.55 6.78
N GLY A 31 -13.94 7.51 6.63
CA GLY A 31 -15.38 7.62 6.33
C GLY A 31 -15.70 8.02 4.90
N ARG A 32 -14.70 8.17 4.01
CA ARG A 32 -14.92 8.50 2.61
C ARG A 32 -15.83 7.46 1.95
N GLN A 33 -16.94 7.93 1.39
CA GLN A 33 -17.90 7.11 0.65
C GLN A 33 -17.65 7.14 -0.86
N GLU A 34 -16.89 8.12 -1.34
CA GLU A 34 -16.54 8.26 -2.75
C GLU A 34 -15.39 7.33 -3.13
N ASN A 35 -15.47 6.72 -4.30
CA ASN A 35 -14.40 5.86 -4.84
C ASN A 35 -13.44 6.62 -5.76
N SER A 36 -13.48 7.97 -5.74
CA SER A 36 -12.54 8.84 -6.44
C SER A 36 -11.17 8.80 -5.75
N ASN A 37 -10.09 9.05 -6.49
CA ASN A 37 -8.72 9.06 -5.95
C ASN A 37 -8.37 7.74 -5.24
N GLN A 38 -8.35 6.65 -6.02
CA GLN A 38 -8.07 5.32 -5.50
C GLN A 38 -6.67 5.25 -4.89
N LEU A 39 -6.59 4.58 -3.75
CA LEU A 39 -5.36 4.30 -3.02
C LEU A 39 -5.04 2.82 -3.11
N ARG A 40 -3.75 2.50 -3.18
CA ARG A 40 -3.28 1.12 -3.27
C ARG A 40 -1.91 0.94 -2.64
N LEU A 41 -1.52 -0.32 -2.48
CA LEU A 41 -0.13 -0.67 -2.22
C LEU A 41 0.74 -0.37 -3.46
N PRO A 42 2.01 0.06 -3.28
CA PRO A 42 2.92 0.30 -4.38
C PRO A 42 3.44 -1.00 -5.00
N THR A 43 3.99 -0.92 -6.21
CA THR A 43 4.83 -2.00 -6.78
C THR A 43 6.27 -1.91 -6.27
N GLN A 44 7.08 -2.93 -6.55
CA GLN A 44 8.49 -2.91 -6.18
C GLN A 44 9.26 -1.81 -6.93
N GLU A 45 8.91 -1.56 -8.19
CA GLU A 45 9.51 -0.50 -9.01
C GLU A 45 9.20 0.88 -8.42
N GLU A 46 7.97 1.12 -7.98
CA GLU A 46 7.55 2.38 -7.35
C GLU A 46 8.28 2.61 -6.03
N VAL A 47 8.37 1.59 -5.17
CA VAL A 47 9.15 1.65 -3.92
C VAL A 47 10.62 1.98 -4.20
N THR A 48 11.19 1.37 -5.24
CA THR A 48 12.58 1.63 -5.66
C THR A 48 12.74 3.05 -6.19
N ALA A 49 11.78 3.56 -6.97
CA ALA A 49 11.78 4.93 -7.48
C ALA A 49 11.66 5.98 -6.36
N MET A 50 10.99 5.63 -5.26
CA MET A 50 10.95 6.45 -4.03
C MET A 50 12.23 6.37 -3.19
N ASN A 51 13.22 5.60 -3.63
CA ASN A 51 14.49 5.37 -2.92
C ASN A 51 14.30 4.81 -1.50
N ILE A 52 13.29 3.94 -1.33
CA ILE A 52 12.99 3.29 -0.06
C ILE A 52 13.65 1.91 -0.06
N GLU A 53 14.72 1.77 0.72
CA GLU A 53 15.26 0.46 1.03
C GLU A 53 14.32 -0.33 1.93
N TRP A 54 14.18 -1.63 1.69
CA TRP A 54 13.37 -2.50 2.52
C TRP A 54 13.91 -3.93 2.54
N LYS A 55 13.55 -4.67 3.58
CA LYS A 55 13.85 -6.09 3.73
C LYS A 55 12.58 -6.89 3.45
N HIS A 56 12.63 -7.80 2.48
CA HIS A 56 11.55 -8.76 2.26
C HIS A 56 11.41 -9.69 3.46
N LEU A 57 10.16 -9.85 3.93
CA LEU A 57 9.83 -10.70 5.07
C LEU A 57 9.10 -11.96 4.64
N ARG A 58 8.02 -11.81 3.86
CA ARG A 58 7.19 -12.92 3.38
C ARG A 58 6.38 -12.52 2.16
N GLU A 59 5.84 -13.52 1.49
CA GLU A 59 4.87 -13.36 0.41
C GLU A 59 3.50 -13.86 0.89
N THR A 60 2.43 -13.22 0.44
CA THR A 60 1.06 -13.69 0.61
C THR A 60 0.35 -13.66 -0.74
N ARG A 61 -0.37 -14.73 -1.06
CA ARG A 61 -1.22 -14.79 -2.25
C ARG A 61 -2.67 -14.63 -1.84
N VAL A 62 -3.34 -13.63 -2.39
CA VAL A 62 -4.75 -13.34 -2.14
C VAL A 62 -5.53 -13.58 -3.42
N VAL A 63 -6.56 -14.41 -3.34
CA VAL A 63 -7.49 -14.65 -4.45
C VAL A 63 -8.67 -13.70 -4.30
N PHE A 64 -8.91 -12.86 -5.29
CA PHE A 64 -10.02 -11.91 -5.29
C PHE A 64 -10.75 -12.01 -6.63
N GLY A 65 -11.96 -12.58 -6.59
CA GLY A 65 -12.68 -12.98 -7.80
C GLY A 65 -11.89 -14.02 -8.59
N THR A 66 -11.55 -13.70 -9.85
CA THR A 66 -10.74 -14.54 -10.74
C THR A 66 -9.26 -14.15 -10.75
N MET A 67 -8.87 -13.10 -10.03
CA MET A 67 -7.49 -12.61 -9.99
C MET A 67 -6.75 -13.13 -8.77
N VAL A 68 -5.45 -13.38 -8.94
CA VAL A 68 -4.52 -13.74 -7.86
C VAL A 68 -3.54 -12.60 -7.68
N TYR A 69 -3.51 -12.03 -6.48
CA TYR A 69 -2.59 -10.96 -6.09
C TYR A 69 -1.46 -11.51 -5.25
N ARG A 70 -0.24 -11.11 -5.56
CA ARG A 70 0.98 -11.42 -4.83
C ARG A 70 1.40 -10.20 -4.01
N ILE A 71 1.30 -10.31 -2.70
CA ILE A 71 1.65 -9.25 -1.75
C ILE A 71 3.00 -9.59 -1.12
N LEU A 72 4.00 -8.77 -1.40
CA LEU A 72 5.34 -8.86 -0.81
C LEU A 72 5.36 -8.02 0.46
N LYS A 73 5.31 -8.68 1.62
CA LYS A 73 5.41 -7.96 2.89
C LYS A 73 6.87 -7.67 3.21
N GLY A 74 7.14 -6.41 3.56
CA GLY A 74 8.48 -5.91 3.80
C GLY A 74 8.58 -5.02 5.04
N TYR A 75 9.76 -4.97 5.63
CA TYR A 75 10.11 -3.97 6.63
C TYR A 75 10.94 -2.86 5.96
N PRO A 76 10.48 -1.59 5.96
CA PRO A 76 11.24 -0.49 5.38
C PRO A 76 12.43 -0.14 6.27
N LYS A 77 13.58 0.16 5.67
CA LYS A 77 14.77 0.65 6.37
C LYS A 77 14.78 2.17 6.41
N ILE A 78 13.79 2.74 7.10
CA ILE A 78 13.64 4.18 7.29
C ILE A 78 13.50 4.46 8.78
N ASP A 79 14.05 5.58 9.25
CA ASP A 79 14.02 5.91 10.67
C ASP A 79 12.61 6.18 11.19
N TRP A 80 11.77 6.85 10.38
CA TRP A 80 10.38 7.12 10.74
C TRP A 80 9.49 7.44 9.53
N PRO A 81 8.42 6.66 9.27
CA PRO A 81 7.48 6.87 8.18
C PRO A 81 6.46 7.99 8.47
N LYS A 82 6.91 9.22 8.73
CA LYS A 82 6.04 10.33 9.21
C LYS A 82 4.77 10.51 8.37
N ASN A 83 4.92 10.49 7.05
CA ASN A 83 3.87 10.79 6.07
C ASN A 83 3.15 9.54 5.55
N TRP A 84 3.31 8.37 6.19
CA TRP A 84 2.58 7.16 5.81
C TRP A 84 1.25 7.07 6.55
N ALA A 85 0.31 6.37 5.92
CA ALA A 85 -1.05 6.20 6.40
C ALA A 85 -1.07 5.31 7.65
N TRP A 86 -1.95 5.59 8.61
CA TRP A 86 -2.22 4.62 9.67
C TRP A 86 -3.04 3.45 9.12
N LYS A 87 -2.71 2.23 9.55
CA LYS A 87 -3.45 1.03 9.15
C LYS A 87 -4.95 1.11 9.46
N ASP A 88 -5.32 1.71 10.59
CA ASP A 88 -6.73 1.85 10.99
C ASP A 88 -7.48 2.87 10.12
N GLU A 89 -6.80 3.92 9.67
CA GLU A 89 -7.39 4.92 8.77
C GLU A 89 -7.59 4.34 7.37
N MET A 90 -6.65 3.51 6.91
CA MET A 90 -6.73 2.80 5.63
C MET A 90 -7.99 1.93 5.54
N ILE A 91 -8.35 1.21 6.60
CA ILE A 91 -9.52 0.33 6.62
C ILE A 91 -10.83 1.13 6.60
N ALA A 92 -10.80 2.40 7.01
CA ALA A 92 -11.97 3.27 7.10
C ALA A 92 -12.24 4.08 5.81
N ASP A 93 -11.58 3.76 4.70
CA ASP A 93 -11.65 4.54 3.45
C ASP A 93 -12.03 3.67 2.25
N ASN A 94 -13.19 3.92 1.65
CA ASN A 94 -13.72 3.12 0.53
C ASN A 94 -12.89 3.20 -0.75
N ALA A 95 -12.04 4.21 -0.95
CA ALA A 95 -11.19 4.28 -2.14
C ALA A 95 -9.86 3.55 -1.99
N VAL A 96 -9.56 2.96 -0.81
CA VAL A 96 -8.45 2.03 -0.66
C VAL A 96 -8.80 0.71 -1.32
N HIS A 97 -7.92 0.21 -2.17
CA HIS A 97 -8.13 -1.06 -2.84
C HIS A 97 -8.23 -2.22 -1.83
N PRO A 98 -9.22 -3.13 -1.93
CA PRO A 98 -9.48 -4.17 -0.91
C PRO A 98 -8.36 -5.18 -0.63
N VAL A 99 -7.32 -5.22 -1.48
CA VAL A 99 -6.13 -6.09 -1.31
C VAL A 99 -5.08 -5.46 -0.38
N ALA A 100 -5.17 -4.15 -0.13
CA ALA A 100 -4.25 -3.41 0.74
C ALA A 100 -4.45 -3.73 2.23
#